data_AF-A0A7L2HT82-F1
#
_entry.id   AF-A0A7L2HT82-F1
#
_cell.length_a   1.000
_cell.length_b   1.000
_cell.length_c   1.000
_cell.angle_alpha   90.00
_cell.angle_beta   90.00
_cell.angle_gamma   90.00
#
_symmetry.space_group_name_H-M   'P 1'
#
loop_
_entity.id
_entity.type
_entity.pdbx_description
1 polymer ?
#
loop_
_entity_poly.entity_id
_entity_poly.type
_entity_poly.pdbx_seq_one_letter_code
_entity_poly.pdbx_strand_id
1 'polypeptide(L)'
;RLDNTLEEIIFKLVPGLREQELQREIEFWKKNKPQENGQDESPKADKPKVDEECDENEEDKDYHRSDPQIAICLDCLRNNGQSGDNVVKGLMKKFIRCSTRVTVGTIKKFLSLKLKLPSSYELDVLCNGEIMGKDHTMEFIYMTRWRLRGENFRCQNCSSSQVCSQDGTFYQ
;
A
#
# COMPACT_ATOMS: atom_id res chain seq x y z
N ARG A 1 2.11 3.00 -17.12
CA ARG A 1 2.11 1.56 -16.74
C ARG A 1 1.85 0.80 -18.03
N LEU A 2 2.85 0.06 -18.53
CA LEU A 2 2.67 -0.79 -19.70
C LEU A 2 1.75 -1.96 -19.31
N ASP A 3 0.92 -2.41 -20.24
CA ASP A 3 0.02 -3.54 -20.02
C ASP A 3 0.81 -4.83 -20.20
N ASN A 4 1.02 -5.57 -19.12
CA ASN A 4 1.82 -6.79 -19.10
C ASN A 4 1.28 -7.84 -20.08
N THR A 5 -0.03 -7.87 -20.34
CA THR A 5 -0.63 -8.81 -21.29
C THR A 5 -0.31 -8.42 -22.73
N LEU A 6 -0.34 -7.12 -23.04
CA LEU A 6 0.03 -6.62 -24.36
C LEU A 6 1.50 -6.89 -24.66
N GLU A 7 2.37 -6.69 -23.68
CA GLU A 7 3.80 -6.95 -23.79
C GLU A 7 4.10 -8.44 -24.08
N GLU A 8 3.45 -9.36 -23.37
CA GLU A 8 3.59 -10.79 -23.64
C GLU A 8 3.13 -11.18 -25.05
N ILE A 9 2.05 -10.59 -25.53
CA ILE A 9 1.56 -10.82 -26.90
C ILE A 9 2.59 -10.31 -27.90
N ILE A 10 3.12 -9.10 -27.70
CA ILE A 10 4.14 -8.50 -28.58
C ILE A 10 5.40 -9.36 -28.64
N PHE A 11 5.90 -9.83 -27.51
CA PHE A 11 7.10 -10.69 -27.47
C PHE A 11 6.87 -12.08 -28.08
N LYS A 12 5.63 -12.58 -28.12
CA LYS A 12 5.30 -13.81 -28.85
C LYS A 12 5.19 -13.59 -30.36
N LEU A 13 4.76 -12.41 -30.79
CA LEU A 13 4.59 -12.08 -32.21
C LEU A 13 5.89 -11.64 -32.89
N VAL A 14 6.83 -11.03 -32.15
CA VAL A 14 8.09 -10.50 -32.69
C VAL A 14 9.27 -11.29 -32.11
N PRO A 15 9.84 -12.25 -32.88
CA PRO A 15 10.98 -13.03 -32.43
C PRO A 15 12.21 -12.16 -32.15
N GLY A 16 12.94 -12.45 -31.08
CA GLY A 16 14.19 -11.74 -30.75
C GLY A 16 14.01 -10.37 -30.08
N LEU A 17 12.78 -9.85 -29.99
CA LEU A 17 12.51 -8.51 -29.45
C LEU A 17 12.84 -8.43 -27.95
N ARG A 18 12.53 -9.48 -27.21
CA ARG A 18 12.81 -9.58 -25.77
C ARG A 18 14.31 -9.51 -25.50
N GLU A 19 15.08 -10.28 -26.25
CA GLU A 19 16.53 -10.34 -26.14
C GLU A 19 17.17 -9.00 -26.51
N GLN A 20 16.64 -8.31 -27.53
CA GLN A 20 17.11 -6.98 -27.94
C GLN A 20 16.83 -5.88 -26.91
N GLU A 21 15.65 -5.90 -26.27
CA GLU A 21 15.34 -4.96 -25.18
C GLU A 21 16.24 -5.22 -23.97
N LEU A 22 16.40 -6.49 -23.58
CA LEU A 22 17.31 -6.87 -22.49
C LEU A 22 18.75 -6.43 -22.78
N GLN A 23 19.23 -6.63 -24.01
CA GLN A 23 20.56 -6.21 -24.42
C GLN A 23 20.73 -4.69 -24.35
N ARG A 24 19.72 -3.92 -24.79
CA ARG A 24 19.72 -2.45 -24.68
C ARG A 24 19.74 -1.98 -23.23
N GLU A 25 19.00 -2.65 -22.36
CA GLU A 25 18.99 -2.34 -20.93
C GLU A 25 20.34 -2.62 -20.27
N ILE A 26 20.95 -3.79 -20.55
CA ILE A 26 22.31 -4.12 -20.09
C ILE A 26 23.32 -3.09 -20.58
N GLU A 27 23.26 -2.71 -21.86
CA GLU A 27 24.16 -1.70 -22.43
C GLU A 27 23.95 -0.32 -21.82
N PHE A 28 22.71 0.08 -21.57
CA PHE A 28 22.37 1.32 -20.90
C PHE A 28 22.98 1.37 -19.50
N TRP A 29 22.80 0.32 -18.69
CA TRP A 29 23.35 0.26 -17.33
C TRP A 29 24.87 0.14 -17.32
N LYS A 30 25.46 -0.59 -18.28
CA LYS A 30 26.91 -0.65 -18.45
C LYS A 30 27.50 0.73 -18.78
N LYS A 31 26.81 1.52 -19.60
CA LYS A 31 27.24 2.86 -20.02
C LYS A 31 26.95 3.95 -18.97
N ASN A 32 25.86 3.81 -18.22
CA ASN A 32 25.44 4.72 -17.15
C ASN A 32 25.84 4.23 -15.76
N LYS A 33 26.82 3.31 -15.64
CA LYS A 33 27.42 3.01 -14.33
C LYS A 33 27.82 4.34 -13.70
N PRO A 34 27.34 4.66 -12.48
CA PRO A 34 27.81 5.82 -11.77
C PRO A 34 29.34 5.73 -11.75
N GLN A 35 30.02 6.75 -12.27
CA GLN A 35 31.44 6.92 -11.99
C GLN A 35 31.55 7.29 -10.51
N GLU A 36 31.44 6.31 -9.63
CA GLU A 36 32.10 6.41 -8.35
C GLU A 36 33.59 6.29 -8.63
N ASN A 37 34.29 7.35 -8.27
CA ASN A 37 35.73 7.44 -8.36
C ASN A 37 36.37 6.22 -7.69
N GLY A 38 37.08 5.41 -8.47
CA GLY A 38 38.25 4.69 -7.98
C GLY A 38 38.10 3.18 -7.85
N GLN A 39 38.83 2.54 -8.75
CA GLN A 39 39.53 1.26 -8.62
C GLN A 39 38.88 0.01 -9.19
N ASP A 40 39.74 -0.56 -10.03
CA ASP A 40 39.68 -1.70 -10.92
C ASP A 40 39.56 -3.03 -10.14
N GLU A 41 39.59 -4.11 -10.91
CA GLU A 41 39.81 -5.50 -10.52
C GLU A 41 38.53 -6.35 -10.35
N SER A 42 38.13 -6.98 -11.46
CA SER A 42 37.75 -8.39 -11.41
C SER A 42 39.04 -9.22 -11.34
N PRO A 43 39.17 -10.30 -10.53
CA PRO A 43 38.79 -11.61 -11.07
C PRO A 43 38.35 -12.71 -10.05
N LYS A 44 37.47 -13.59 -10.54
CA LYS A 44 37.36 -15.06 -10.34
C LYS A 44 37.46 -15.73 -8.93
N ALA A 45 36.39 -16.46 -8.62
CA ALA A 45 36.30 -17.85 -8.12
C ALA A 45 37.16 -18.33 -6.93
N ASP A 46 36.51 -18.69 -5.80
CA ASP A 46 36.73 -19.98 -5.12
C ASP A 46 35.52 -20.42 -4.26
N LYS A 47 35.48 -21.72 -3.95
CA LYS A 47 34.38 -22.62 -3.59
C LYS A 47 33.97 -22.66 -2.09
N PRO A 48 32.94 -23.46 -1.69
CA PRO A 48 31.99 -23.15 -0.63
C PRO A 48 32.44 -23.62 0.77
N LYS A 49 31.95 -22.94 1.81
CA LYS A 49 31.81 -23.50 3.16
C LYS A 49 30.49 -23.06 3.77
N VAL A 50 29.70 -24.08 4.07
CA VAL A 50 28.47 -24.09 4.84
C VAL A 50 28.82 -23.64 6.26
N ASP A 51 28.07 -22.69 6.81
CA ASP A 51 27.40 -22.82 8.11
C ASP A 51 26.54 -21.56 8.39
N GLU A 52 25.22 -21.81 8.34
CA GLU A 52 24.11 -21.17 9.06
C GLU A 52 23.84 -19.66 8.98
N GLU A 53 22.69 -19.36 8.35
CA GLU A 53 21.76 -18.27 8.67
C GLU A 53 22.20 -16.81 8.44
N CYS A 54 22.24 -16.40 7.18
CA CYS A 54 21.73 -15.09 6.76
C CYS A 54 21.15 -15.20 5.36
N ASP A 55 19.83 -15.01 5.24
CA ASP A 55 19.13 -14.84 3.97
C ASP A 55 19.60 -13.53 3.34
N GLU A 56 20.69 -13.62 2.58
CA GLU A 56 21.26 -12.56 1.75
C GLU A 56 20.34 -12.28 0.55
N ASN A 57 19.19 -11.64 0.83
CA ASN A 57 18.39 -10.90 -0.15
C ASN A 57 17.74 -9.70 0.57
N GLU A 58 18.55 -8.85 1.21
CA GLU A 58 18.07 -7.62 1.87
C GLU A 58 17.80 -6.46 0.88
N GLU A 59 18.16 -6.61 -0.40
CA GLU A 59 18.14 -5.49 -1.36
C GLU A 59 16.78 -5.26 -2.06
N ASP A 60 15.79 -6.15 -1.90
CA ASP A 60 14.49 -6.04 -2.59
C ASP A 60 13.26 -6.17 -1.66
N LYS A 61 13.39 -5.74 -0.40
CA LYS A 61 12.23 -5.53 0.47
C LYS A 61 11.82 -4.08 0.36
N ASP A 62 10.92 -3.76 -0.56
CA ASP A 62 10.40 -2.40 -0.77
C ASP A 62 9.62 -1.80 0.42
N TYR A 63 9.58 -2.48 1.57
CA TYR A 63 8.85 -2.12 2.79
C TYR A 63 7.41 -1.65 2.50
N HIS A 64 6.69 -2.40 1.68
CA HIS A 64 5.28 -2.13 1.32
C HIS A 64 5.06 -0.85 0.51
N ARG A 65 6.12 -0.27 -0.09
CA ARG A 65 6.00 0.95 -0.91
C ARG A 65 5.24 0.70 -2.21
N SER A 66 5.38 -0.50 -2.81
CA SER A 66 4.69 -0.88 -4.05
C SER A 66 3.40 -1.65 -3.79
N ASP A 67 3.04 -1.88 -2.53
CA ASP A 67 1.78 -2.54 -2.20
C ASP A 67 0.59 -1.74 -2.74
N PRO A 68 -0.51 -2.43 -3.12
CA PRO A 68 -1.77 -1.78 -3.45
C PRO A 68 -2.18 -0.80 -2.35
N GLN A 69 -2.66 0.37 -2.75
CA GLN A 69 -3.07 1.43 -1.83
C GLN A 69 -4.59 1.45 -1.68
N ILE A 70 -5.06 1.69 -0.47
CA ILE A 70 -6.47 1.90 -0.15
C ILE A 70 -6.64 3.23 0.58
N ALA A 71 -7.74 3.93 0.28
CA ALA A 71 -8.16 5.12 1.00
C ALA A 71 -9.32 4.76 1.94
N ILE A 72 -9.16 5.05 3.23
CA ILE A 72 -10.18 4.81 4.26
C ILE A 72 -10.61 6.14 4.88
N CYS A 73 -11.90 6.25 5.20
CA CYS A 73 -12.44 7.36 5.97
C CYS A 73 -12.69 6.91 7.41
N LEU A 74 -12.15 7.66 8.37
CA LEU A 74 -12.31 7.42 9.80
C LEU A 74 -13.21 8.49 10.41
N ASP A 75 -14.35 8.05 10.94
CA ASP A 75 -15.22 8.87 11.77
C ASP A 75 -15.11 8.43 13.23
N CYS A 76 -15.03 9.42 14.12
CA CYS A 76 -15.08 9.17 15.56
C CYS A 76 -16.54 8.98 15.97
N LEU A 77 -16.88 7.77 16.43
CA LEU A 77 -18.20 7.51 16.99
C LEU A 77 -18.29 8.17 18.37
N ARG A 78 -19.09 9.22 18.48
CA ARG A 78 -19.34 9.90 19.75
C ARG A 78 -20.46 9.18 20.49
N ASN A 79 -20.17 8.60 21.65
CA ASN A 79 -21.21 8.12 22.55
C ASN A 79 -21.92 9.34 23.15
N ASN A 80 -23.14 9.63 22.69
CA ASN A 80 -23.94 10.79 23.12
C ASN A 80 -24.44 10.73 24.59
N GLY A 81 -23.80 9.95 25.46
CA GLY A 81 -24.25 9.70 26.85
C GLY A 81 -23.35 10.24 27.95
N GLN A 82 -22.15 10.74 27.66
CA GLN A 82 -21.25 11.29 28.68
C GLN A 82 -20.98 12.77 28.43
N SER A 83 -21.91 13.59 28.94
CA SER A 83 -21.65 14.98 29.27
C SER A 83 -20.55 15.03 30.33
N GLY A 84 -19.33 15.36 29.92
CA GLY A 84 -18.17 15.51 30.81
C GLY A 84 -16.85 15.18 30.12
N ASP A 85 -16.22 16.21 29.57
CA ASP A 85 -14.77 16.34 29.33
C ASP A 85 -13.97 15.31 28.49
N ASN A 86 -14.55 14.24 27.97
CA ASN A 86 -13.87 13.38 27.00
C ASN A 86 -14.01 13.94 25.56
N VAL A 87 -13.58 15.19 25.37
CA VAL A 87 -13.51 15.85 24.06
C VAL A 87 -12.24 15.36 23.36
N VAL A 88 -12.21 14.09 22.94
CA VAL A 88 -11.21 13.66 21.96
C VAL A 88 -11.50 14.45 20.70
N LYS A 89 -10.63 15.43 20.40
CA LYS A 89 -10.71 16.19 19.16
C LYS A 89 -10.66 15.18 18.01
N GLY A 90 -11.72 15.12 17.21
CA GLY A 90 -11.76 14.24 16.04
C GLY A 90 -10.56 14.50 15.12
N LEU A 91 -10.20 13.51 14.32
CA LEU A 91 -9.15 13.67 13.32
C LEU A 91 -9.50 14.83 12.37
N MET A 92 -8.59 15.82 12.27
CA MET A 92 -8.74 16.93 11.32
C MET A 92 -8.78 16.42 9.86
N LYS A 93 -8.01 15.37 9.57
CA LYS A 93 -8.02 14.66 8.29
C LYS A 93 -8.59 13.28 8.52
N LYS A 94 -9.83 13.08 8.09
CA LYS A 94 -10.56 11.81 8.25
C LYS A 94 -10.12 10.74 7.25
N PHE A 95 -9.49 11.15 6.15
CA PHE A 95 -9.03 10.24 5.11
C PHE A 95 -7.57 9.84 5.30
N ILE A 96 -7.30 8.55 5.23
CA ILE A 96 -5.95 7.97 5.27
C ILE A 96 -5.77 7.13 4.00
N ARG A 97 -4.65 7.34 3.30
CA ARG A 97 -4.19 6.44 2.24
C ARG A 97 -3.03 5.60 2.76
N CYS A 98 -3.13 4.27 2.65
CA CYS A 98 -2.11 3.35 3.13
C CYS A 98 -2.06 2.06 2.29
N SER A 99 -1.01 1.26 2.49
CA SER A 99 -0.94 -0.12 1.94
C SER A 99 -2.13 -0.95 2.42
N THR A 100 -2.67 -1.78 1.54
CA THR A 100 -3.73 -2.76 1.87
C THR A 100 -3.30 -3.76 2.94
N ARG A 101 -2.00 -3.95 3.16
CA ARG A 101 -1.46 -4.81 4.22
C ARG A 101 -1.46 -4.19 5.61
N VAL A 102 -1.76 -2.89 5.75
CA VAL A 102 -1.85 -2.23 7.05
C VAL A 102 -2.93 -2.89 7.89
N THR A 103 -2.62 -3.20 9.15
CA THR A 103 -3.56 -3.81 10.09
C THR A 103 -4.31 -2.78 10.92
N VAL A 104 -5.43 -3.19 11.51
CA VAL A 104 -6.19 -2.38 12.49
C VAL A 104 -5.31 -1.97 13.67
N GLY A 105 -4.43 -2.86 14.15
CA GLY A 105 -3.50 -2.53 15.23
C GLY A 105 -2.59 -1.35 14.88
N THR A 106 -2.12 -1.28 13.64
CA THR A 106 -1.30 -0.15 13.16
C THR A 106 -2.13 1.14 13.07
N ILE A 107 -3.40 1.06 12.64
CA ILE A 107 -4.31 2.21 12.67
C ILE A 107 -4.56 2.69 14.11
N LYS A 108 -4.86 1.77 15.05
CA LYS A 108 -5.06 2.10 16.47
C LYS A 108 -3.83 2.83 17.02
N LYS A 109 -2.61 2.32 16.77
CA LYS A 109 -1.36 2.98 17.15
C LYS A 109 -1.25 4.38 16.52
N PHE A 110 -1.49 4.50 15.21
CA PHE A 110 -1.44 5.79 14.51
C PHE A 110 -2.40 6.81 15.15
N LEU A 111 -3.63 6.41 15.47
CA LEU A 111 -4.63 7.26 16.11
C LEU A 111 -4.21 7.69 17.51
N SER A 112 -3.71 6.76 18.34
CA SER A 112 -3.19 7.08 19.67
C SER A 112 -2.11 8.15 19.62
N LEU A 113 -1.14 8.02 18.69
CA LEU A 113 -0.10 9.04 18.50
C LEU A 113 -0.67 10.35 17.94
N LYS A 114 -1.52 10.29 16.91
CA LYS A 114 -2.01 11.48 16.20
C LYS A 114 -2.92 12.34 17.06
N LEU A 115 -3.72 11.70 17.90
CA LEU A 115 -4.66 12.34 18.82
C LEU A 115 -4.06 12.59 20.22
N LYS A 116 -2.81 12.16 20.45
CA LYS A 116 -2.10 12.26 21.75
C LYS A 116 -2.90 11.66 22.90
N LEU A 117 -3.47 10.48 22.67
CA LEU A 117 -4.26 9.79 23.67
C LEU A 117 -3.34 9.14 24.72
N PRO A 118 -3.71 9.17 26.02
CA PRO A 118 -3.02 8.42 27.05
C PRO A 118 -3.00 6.91 26.75
N SER A 119 -2.02 6.20 27.29
CA SER A 119 -1.93 4.73 27.13
C SER A 119 -3.08 3.97 27.80
N SER A 120 -3.80 4.61 28.74
CA SER A 120 -5.00 4.06 29.36
C SER A 120 -6.25 4.13 28.48
N TYR A 121 -6.20 4.84 27.34
CA TYR A 121 -7.32 4.90 26.40
C TYR A 121 -7.33 3.70 25.47
N GLU A 122 -8.43 2.95 25.49
CA GLU A 122 -8.69 1.88 24.53
C GLU A 122 -9.38 2.46 23.29
N LEU A 123 -8.79 2.21 22.12
CA LEU A 123 -9.38 2.56 20.84
C LEU A 123 -9.94 1.32 20.17
N ASP A 124 -11.18 1.39 19.73
CA ASP A 124 -11.78 0.37 18.87
C ASP A 124 -12.09 0.91 17.48
N VAL A 125 -11.79 0.07 16.48
CA VAL A 125 -12.07 0.35 15.07
C VAL A 125 -13.22 -0.54 14.68
N LEU A 126 -14.29 0.08 14.18
CA LEU A 126 -15.50 -0.62 13.79
C LEU A 126 -15.68 -0.53 12.27
N CYS A 127 -16.17 -1.61 11.67
CA CYS A 127 -16.67 -1.63 10.30
C CYS A 127 -18.10 -2.15 10.34
N ASN A 128 -19.06 -1.36 9.83
CA ASN A 128 -20.49 -1.71 9.85
C ASN A 128 -21.04 -2.06 11.26
N GLY A 129 -20.52 -1.42 12.31
CA GLY A 129 -20.92 -1.67 13.70
C GLY A 129 -20.24 -2.87 14.36
N GLU A 130 -19.42 -3.64 13.64
CA GLU A 130 -18.67 -4.75 14.20
C GLU A 130 -17.24 -4.32 14.56
N ILE A 131 -16.75 -4.75 15.73
CA ILE A 131 -15.39 -4.45 16.20
C ILE A 131 -14.37 -5.29 15.43
N MET A 132 -13.37 -4.62 14.85
CA MET A 132 -12.34 -5.27 14.05
C MET A 132 -11.15 -5.71 14.91
N GLY A 133 -10.71 -6.96 14.73
CA GLY A 133 -9.55 -7.51 15.41
C GLY A 133 -8.25 -6.81 15.01
N LYS A 134 -7.27 -6.76 15.92
CA LYS A 134 -6.01 -6.02 15.74
C LYS A 134 -5.19 -6.50 14.52
N ASP A 135 -5.29 -7.79 14.19
CA ASP A 135 -4.50 -8.43 13.13
C ASP A 135 -5.21 -8.42 11.77
N HIS A 136 -6.44 -7.91 11.70
CA HIS A 136 -7.14 -7.74 10.43
C HIS A 136 -6.43 -6.68 9.57
N THR A 137 -6.05 -7.07 8.35
CA THR A 137 -5.53 -6.14 7.34
C THR A 137 -6.66 -5.32 6.70
N MET A 138 -6.33 -4.16 6.12
CA MET A 138 -7.31 -3.38 5.37
C MET A 138 -7.87 -4.16 4.18
N GLU A 139 -7.05 -4.98 3.52
CA GLU A 139 -7.48 -5.89 2.46
C GLU A 139 -8.55 -6.87 2.95
N PHE A 140 -8.30 -7.54 4.08
CA PHE A 140 -9.24 -8.51 4.66
C PHE A 140 -10.58 -7.86 5.00
N ILE A 141 -10.56 -6.69 5.64
CA ILE A 141 -11.79 -5.95 5.99
C ILE A 141 -12.54 -5.55 4.71
N TYR A 142 -11.81 -5.04 3.71
CA TYR A 142 -12.39 -4.65 2.44
C TYR A 142 -13.06 -5.82 1.71
N MET A 143 -12.40 -6.98 1.65
CA MET A 143 -12.92 -8.17 0.98
C MET A 143 -14.10 -8.81 1.72
N THR A 144 -14.07 -8.85 3.05
CA THR A 144 -15.02 -9.64 3.85
C THR A 144 -16.18 -8.85 4.43
N ARG A 145 -15.99 -7.56 4.76
CA ARG A 145 -16.96 -6.77 5.52
C ARG A 145 -17.44 -5.53 4.79
N TRP A 146 -16.63 -4.95 3.93
CA TRP A 146 -16.99 -3.72 3.21
C TRP A 146 -17.92 -3.95 2.02
N ARG A 147 -17.79 -5.09 1.32
CA ARG A 147 -18.48 -5.37 0.04
C ARG A 147 -19.86 -6.04 0.16
N LEU A 148 -20.35 -6.35 1.36
CA LEU A 148 -21.57 -7.14 1.54
C LEU A 148 -22.87 -6.34 1.67
N ARG A 149 -22.87 -5.02 1.44
CA ARG A 149 -24.13 -4.25 1.38
C ARG A 149 -24.14 -3.30 0.19
N GLY A 150 -25.02 -3.59 -0.77
CA GLY A 150 -25.36 -2.74 -1.92
C GLY A 150 -26.10 -1.45 -1.54
N GLU A 151 -25.80 -0.85 -0.40
CA GLU A 151 -26.39 0.42 0.03
C GLU A 151 -25.28 1.43 0.33
N ASN A 152 -25.23 2.42 -0.56
CA ASN A 152 -24.49 3.67 -0.50
C ASN A 152 -24.08 4.12 0.91
N PHE A 153 -22.83 3.86 1.30
CA PHE A 153 -22.15 4.66 2.32
C PHE A 153 -21.88 6.06 1.73
N ARG A 154 -22.93 6.89 1.70
CA ARG A 154 -22.75 8.33 1.54
C ARG A 154 -22.07 8.83 2.80
N CYS A 155 -20.78 9.11 2.69
CA CYS A 155 -20.05 9.92 3.67
C CYS A 155 -20.78 11.26 3.79
N GLN A 156 -21.68 11.41 4.78
CA GLN A 156 -22.59 12.56 4.92
C GLN A 156 -21.88 13.90 5.19
N ASN A 157 -20.55 13.92 5.22
CA ASN A 157 -19.74 15.13 5.40
C ASN A 157 -18.76 15.40 4.26
N CYS A 158 -18.88 14.71 3.11
CA CYS A 158 -18.12 15.07 1.92
C CYS A 158 -18.92 16.13 1.14
N SER A 159 -18.73 17.40 1.48
CA SER A 159 -19.19 18.49 0.62
C SER A 159 -18.55 18.31 -0.76
N SER A 160 -19.41 18.21 -1.77
CA SER A 160 -19.12 17.96 -3.16
C SER A 160 -17.85 18.65 -3.67
N SER A 161 -16.93 17.87 -4.24
CA SER A 161 -16.42 18.05 -5.62
C SER A 161 -15.30 17.06 -5.91
N GLN A 162 -15.30 16.55 -7.15
CA GLN A 162 -14.39 15.56 -7.74
C GLN A 162 -14.70 14.09 -7.46
N VAL A 163 -15.88 13.69 -7.93
CA VAL A 163 -16.02 12.42 -8.65
C VAL A 163 -15.43 12.66 -10.04
N CYS A 164 -14.27 12.06 -10.35
CA CYS A 164 -13.83 11.94 -11.73
C CYS A 164 -14.32 10.59 -12.23
N SER A 165 -15.43 10.62 -12.98
CA SER A 165 -16.10 9.46 -13.54
C SER A 165 -15.17 8.64 -14.43
N GLN A 166 -15.17 7.33 -14.21
CA GLN A 166 -14.98 6.36 -15.28
C GLN A 166 -16.30 6.30 -16.05
N ASP A 167 -16.31 6.73 -17.30
CA ASP A 167 -17.33 6.30 -18.25
C ASP A 167 -16.61 5.95 -19.55
N GLY A 168 -16.53 4.65 -19.81
CA GLY A 168 -16.42 4.15 -21.17
C GLY A 168 -17.82 3.96 -21.71
N THR A 169 -18.10 4.42 -22.93
CA THR A 169 -18.47 3.59 -24.09
C THR A 169 -19.04 4.43 -25.24
N PHE A 170 -18.65 4.01 -26.44
CA PHE A 170 -19.43 3.92 -27.68
C PHE A 170 -19.70 5.16 -28.58
N TYR A 171 -19.13 5.07 -29.79
CA TYR A 171 -19.65 5.42 -31.14
C TYR A 171 -20.31 6.79 -31.37
N GLN A 172 -19.64 7.64 -32.15
CA GLN A 172 -19.99 7.94 -33.54
C GLN A 172 -18.77 8.48 -34.29
#